data_AF-A0A3M2ASA9-F1
#
_entry.id   AF-A0A3M2ASA9-F1
#
_cell.length_a   1.000
_cell.length_b   1.000
_cell.length_c   1.000
_cell.angle_alpha   90.00
_cell.angle_beta   90.00
_cell.angle_gamma   90.00
#
_symmetry.space_group_name_H-M   'P 1'
#
loop_
_entity.id
_entity.type
_entity.pdbx_description
1 polymer ?
#
loop_
_entity_poly.entity_id
_entity_poly.type
_entity_poly.pdbx_seq_one_letter_code
_entity_poly.pdbx_strand_id
1 'polypeptide(L)'
;MIRILLLLAVGVASWPLWPPPWRTGLLLGWSLALALELSLFALRRGAAARSGFRPLLQVQVFGFLLKLVVLTLGGVLGARTGWYHHPSFLLAFVAGIVAGEAVALTALLRARPLRSRLRRGDERGSPSA
;
A
#
# COMPACT_ATOMS: atom_id res chain seq x y z
N MET A 1 10.86 0.34 -2.11
CA MET A 1 11.30 0.78 -0.77
C MET A 1 11.67 2.25 -0.73
N ILE A 2 12.63 2.74 -1.54
CA ILE A 2 13.06 4.16 -1.55
C ILE A 2 11.90 5.16 -1.71
N ARG A 3 10.93 4.91 -2.61
CA ARG A 3 9.77 5.80 -2.81
C ARG A 3 8.86 5.93 -1.58
N ILE A 4 8.70 4.84 -0.81
CA ILE A 4 7.88 4.81 0.40
C ILE A 4 8.60 5.56 1.54
N LEU A 5 9.91 5.40 1.64
CA LEU A 5 10.75 6.14 2.58
C LEU A 5 10.80 7.64 2.27
N LEU A 6 10.77 8.03 0.99
CA LEU A 6 10.68 9.43 0.57
C LEU A 6 9.36 10.07 1.00
N LEU A 7 8.24 9.35 0.87
CA LEU A 7 6.94 9.86 1.32
C LEU A 7 6.87 10.01 2.84
N LEU A 8 7.46 9.07 3.59
CA LEU A 8 7.66 9.21 5.04
C LEU A 8 8.52 10.44 5.34
N ALA A 9 9.64 10.59 4.65
CA ALA A 9 10.57 11.70 4.87
C ALA A 9 9.89 13.05 4.60
N VAL A 10 9.03 13.16 3.59
CA VAL A 10 8.25 14.38 3.33
C VAL A 10 7.21 14.63 4.42
N GLY A 11 6.49 13.59 4.87
CA GLY A 11 5.52 13.69 5.96
C GLY A 11 6.15 14.10 7.30
N VAL A 12 7.34 13.58 7.61
CA VAL A 12 8.08 13.89 8.84
C VAL A 12 8.87 15.19 8.72
N ALA A 13 9.48 15.49 7.58
CA ALA A 13 10.19 16.76 7.37
C ALA A 13 9.25 17.96 7.37
N SER A 14 8.00 17.76 6.96
CA SER A 14 6.98 18.81 7.07
C SER A 14 6.49 19.02 8.50
N TRP A 15 6.72 18.09 9.45
CA TRP A 15 6.27 18.13 10.86
C TRP A 15 6.27 19.50 11.55
N PRO A 16 7.35 20.31 11.51
CA PRO A 16 7.35 21.62 12.17
C PRO A 16 6.32 22.61 11.58
N LEU A 17 5.88 22.40 10.34
CA LEU A 17 4.91 23.25 9.64
C LEU A 17 3.46 23.00 10.07
N TRP A 18 3.18 21.91 10.79
CA TRP A 18 1.81 21.52 11.11
C TRP A 18 1.37 22.06 12.48
N PRO A 19 0.11 22.48 12.61
CA PRO A 19 -0.46 22.93 13.88
C PRO A 19 -0.28 21.87 14.98
N PRO A 20 0.04 22.26 16.24
CA PRO A 20 0.17 21.34 17.37
C PRO A 20 -0.95 20.29 17.51
N PRO A 21 -2.26 20.63 17.38
CA PRO A 21 -3.33 19.65 17.53
C PRO A 21 -3.29 18.56 16.45
N TRP A 22 -2.69 18.81 15.28
CA TRP A 22 -2.72 17.89 14.16
C TRP A 22 -1.59 16.86 14.22
N ARG A 23 -0.47 17.22 14.87
CA ARG A 23 0.79 16.45 14.90
C ARG A 23 0.60 14.99 15.28
N THR A 24 -0.09 14.73 16.39
CA THR A 24 -0.32 13.36 16.88
C THR A 24 -1.14 12.52 15.91
N GLY A 25 -2.23 13.07 15.37
CA GLY A 25 -3.06 12.39 14.37
C GLY A 25 -2.27 12.03 13.11
N LEU A 26 -1.43 12.95 12.64
CA LEU A 26 -0.58 12.75 11.46
C LEU A 26 0.48 11.69 11.69
N LEU A 27 1.14 11.74 12.84
CA LEU A 27 2.16 10.76 13.21
C LEU A 27 1.55 9.36 13.21
N LEU A 28 0.41 9.20 13.88
CA LEU A 28 -0.30 7.92 13.97
C LEU A 28 -0.77 7.45 12.60
N GLY A 29 -1.36 8.34 11.80
CA GLY A 29 -1.85 8.03 10.46
C GLY A 29 -0.74 7.55 9.53
N TRP A 30 0.38 8.28 9.49
CA TRP A 30 1.55 7.88 8.70
C TRP A 30 2.17 6.58 9.21
N SER A 31 2.39 6.47 10.53
CA SER A 31 3.05 5.30 11.13
C SER A 31 2.25 4.02 10.91
N LEU A 32 0.93 4.04 11.12
CA LEU A 32 0.09 2.87 10.87
C LEU A 32 0.02 2.54 9.37
N ALA A 33 -0.14 3.54 8.50
CA ALA A 33 -0.19 3.30 7.06
C ALA A 33 1.10 2.62 6.56
N LEU A 34 2.26 3.04 7.07
CA LEU A 34 3.55 2.42 6.78
C LEU A 34 3.70 1.02 7.36
N ALA A 35 3.31 0.81 8.61
CA ALA A 35 3.36 -0.51 9.24
C ALA A 35 2.54 -1.52 8.43
N LEU A 36 1.36 -1.12 7.95
CA LEU A 36 0.54 -1.91 7.05
C LEU A 36 1.22 -2.14 5.70
N GLU A 37 1.75 -1.09 5.06
CA GLU A 37 2.39 -1.23 3.75
C GLU A 37 3.64 -2.13 3.82
N LEU A 38 4.44 -2.05 4.89
CA LEU A 38 5.58 -2.94 5.12
C LEU A 38 5.14 -4.39 5.30
N SER A 39 4.10 -4.62 6.10
CA SER A 39 3.53 -5.95 6.31
C SER A 39 3.00 -6.55 5.00
N LEU A 40 2.26 -5.76 4.22
CA LEU A 40 1.74 -6.17 2.92
C LEU A 40 2.84 -6.38 1.89
N PHE A 41 3.91 -5.57 1.92
CA PHE A 41 5.06 -5.77 1.07
C PHE A 41 5.74 -7.13 1.32
N ALA A 42 5.92 -7.50 2.60
CA ALA A 42 6.48 -8.81 2.96
C ALA A 42 5.58 -9.96 2.46
N LEU A 43 4.27 -9.84 2.65
CA LEU A 43 3.28 -10.82 2.17
C LEU A 43 3.27 -10.92 0.64
N ARG A 44 3.31 -9.80 -0.08
CA ARG A 44 3.38 -9.76 -1.55
C ARG A 44 4.67 -10.42 -2.05
N ARG A 45 5.81 -10.20 -1.39
CA ARG A 45 7.09 -10.83 -1.74
C ARG A 45 7.03 -12.35 -1.57
N GLY A 46 6.44 -12.82 -0.47
CA GLY A 46 6.19 -14.25 -0.24
C GLY A 46 5.22 -14.87 -1.25
N ALA A 47 4.16 -14.14 -1.64
CA ALA A 47 3.20 -14.58 -2.64
C ALA A 47 3.80 -14.63 -4.05
N ALA A 48 4.64 -13.66 -4.42
CA ALA A 48 5.34 -13.63 -5.70
C ALA A 48 6.32 -14.81 -5.87
N ALA A 49 6.92 -15.29 -4.79
CA ALA A 49 7.79 -16.47 -4.82
C ALA A 49 7.04 -17.77 -5.14
N ARG A 50 5.73 -17.84 -4.91
CA ARG A 50 4.88 -19.02 -5.18
C ARG A 50 4.32 -19.08 -6.61
N SER A 51 4.95 -18.35 -7.55
CA SER A 51 4.73 -18.46 -9.01
C SER A 51 3.25 -18.47 -9.48
N GLY A 52 2.40 -17.61 -8.88
CA GLY A 52 0.98 -17.48 -9.28
C GLY A 52 0.44 -16.06 -9.17
N PHE A 53 -0.34 -15.63 -10.18
CA PHE A 53 -1.02 -14.32 -10.18
C PHE A 53 -2.15 -14.23 -9.13
N ARG A 54 -2.84 -15.35 -8.89
CA ARG A 54 -3.97 -15.45 -7.95
C ARG A 54 -3.61 -15.12 -6.49
N PRO A 55 -2.52 -15.68 -5.89
CA PRO A 55 -2.13 -15.32 -4.53
C PRO A 55 -1.68 -13.87 -4.39
N LEU A 56 -1.05 -13.30 -5.42
CA LEU A 56 -0.67 -11.89 -5.43
C LEU A 56 -1.91 -10.97 -5.42
N LEU A 57 -2.94 -11.32 -6.22
CA LEU A 57 -4.21 -10.60 -6.25
C LEU A 57 -4.96 -10.70 -4.91
N GLN A 58 -4.97 -11.87 -4.28
CA GLN A 58 -5.56 -12.06 -2.96
C GLN A 58 -4.90 -11.17 -1.92
N VAL A 59 -3.57 -11.16 -1.84
CA VAL A 59 -2.84 -10.27 -0.92
C VAL A 59 -3.16 -8.80 -1.19
N GLN A 60 -3.36 -8.40 -2.46
CA GLN A 60 -3.76 -7.04 -2.79
C GLN A 60 -5.15 -6.69 -2.25
N VAL A 61 -6.16 -7.53 -2.53
CA VAL A 61 -7.55 -7.27 -2.13
C VAL A 61 -7.68 -7.31 -0.61
N PHE A 62 -7.19 -8.37 0.03
CA PHE A 62 -7.24 -8.47 1.49
C PHE A 62 -6.41 -7.39 2.17
N GLY A 63 -5.28 -7.00 1.59
CA GLY A 63 -4.47 -5.90 2.11
C GLY A 63 -5.19 -4.56 2.05
N PHE A 64 -5.92 -4.29 0.97
CA PHE A 64 -6.74 -3.09 0.86
C PHE A 64 -7.91 -3.10 1.86
N LEU A 65 -8.62 -4.23 1.99
CA LEU A 65 -9.69 -4.38 2.99
C LEU A 65 -9.16 -4.17 4.42
N LEU A 66 -8.00 -4.73 4.75
CA LEU A 66 -7.36 -4.52 6.06
C LEU A 66 -7.06 -3.04 6.32
N LYS A 67 -6.55 -2.30 5.32
CA LYS A 67 -6.34 -0.85 5.42
C LYS A 67 -7.64 -0.11 5.72
N LEU A 68 -8.75 -0.47 5.07
CA LEU A 68 -10.05 0.16 5.32
C LEU A 68 -10.56 -0.12 6.74
N VAL A 69 -10.39 -1.35 7.23
CA VAL A 69 -10.74 -1.71 8.61
C VAL A 69 -9.94 -0.86 9.60
N VAL A 70 -8.62 -0.76 9.40
CA VAL A 70 -7.75 0.04 10.27
C VAL A 70 -8.06 1.53 10.19
N LEU A 71 -8.31 2.07 8.99
CA LEU A 71 -8.75 3.46 8.79
C LEU A 71 -10.03 3.74 9.59
N THR A 72 -11.01 2.83 9.50
CA THR A 72 -12.32 2.99 10.16
C THR A 72 -12.16 2.92 11.67
N LEU A 73 -11.45 1.90 12.18
CA LEU A 73 -11.20 1.75 13.61
C LEU A 73 -10.43 2.94 14.19
N GLY A 74 -9.38 3.40 13.50
CA GLY A 74 -8.64 4.60 13.87
C GLY A 74 -9.55 5.83 13.88
N GLY A 75 -10.28 6.09 12.80
CA GLY A 75 -11.22 7.21 12.73
C GLY A 75 -12.24 7.22 13.88
N VAL A 76 -12.85 6.07 14.18
CA VAL A 76 -13.80 5.91 15.29
C VAL A 76 -13.12 6.11 16.64
N LEU A 77 -11.94 5.52 16.86
CA LEU A 77 -11.17 5.69 18.09
C LEU A 77 -10.84 7.17 18.33
N GLY A 78 -10.29 7.87 17.32
CA GLY A 78 -9.99 9.29 17.42
C GLY A 78 -11.22 10.15 17.70
N ALA A 79 -12.36 9.84 17.06
CA ALA A 79 -13.61 10.56 17.27
C ALA A 79 -14.22 10.31 18.66
N ARG A 80 -14.03 9.12 19.23
CA ARG A 80 -14.60 8.74 20.54
C ARG A 80 -13.73 9.13 21.72
N THR A 81 -12.41 8.99 21.60
CA THR A 81 -11.48 9.23 22.72
C THR A 81 -10.94 10.66 22.75
N GLY A 82 -10.92 11.35 21.61
CA GLY A 82 -10.31 12.67 21.48
C GLY A 82 -8.79 12.67 21.65
N TRP A 83 -8.14 11.50 21.67
CA TRP A 83 -6.69 11.38 21.90
C TRP A 83 -5.84 12.04 20.81
N TYR A 84 -6.40 12.21 19.62
CA TYR A 84 -5.77 12.89 18.50
C TYR A 84 -6.82 13.54 17.61
N HIS A 85 -6.41 14.53 16.83
CA HIS A 85 -7.25 15.19 15.87
C HIS A 85 -7.63 14.23 14.73
N HIS A 86 -8.81 13.62 14.81
CA HIS A 86 -9.25 12.57 13.90
C HIS A 86 -9.17 12.93 12.39
N PRO A 87 -9.46 14.17 11.93
CA PRO A 87 -9.34 14.51 10.51
C PRO A 87 -7.90 14.46 10.02
N SER A 88 -6.93 14.84 10.87
CA SER A 88 -5.53 14.80 10.47
C SER A 88 -5.01 13.36 10.40
N PHE A 89 -5.47 12.48 11.30
CA PHE A 89 -5.23 11.05 11.18
C PHE A 89 -5.77 10.47 9.87
N LEU A 90 -7.04 10.73 9.56
CA LEU A 90 -7.68 10.22 8.33
C LEU A 90 -6.92 10.71 7.10
N LEU A 91 -6.55 11.99 7.07
CA LEU A 91 -5.81 12.59 5.97
C LEU A 91 -4.43 11.93 5.77
N ALA A 92 -3.65 11.79 6.84
CA ALA A 92 -2.34 11.13 6.75
C ALA A 92 -2.45 9.66 6.36
N PHE A 93 -3.41 8.93 6.93
CA PHE A 93 -3.58 7.52 6.65
C PHE A 93 -4.04 7.29 5.20
N VAL A 94 -5.00 8.07 4.70
CA VAL A 94 -5.45 8.01 3.30
C VAL A 94 -4.33 8.37 2.33
N ALA A 95 -3.55 9.42 2.62
CA ALA A 95 -2.37 9.75 1.82
C ALA A 95 -1.38 8.58 1.76
N GLY A 96 -1.14 7.91 2.89
CA GLY A 96 -0.34 6.69 2.98
C GLY A 96 -0.90 5.52 2.16
N ILE A 97 -2.23 5.30 2.21
CA ILE A 97 -2.89 4.27 1.37
C ILE A 97 -2.66 4.58 -0.11
N VAL A 98 -2.99 5.79 -0.56
CA VAL A 98 -2.91 6.18 -1.98
C VAL A 98 -1.49 6.01 -2.50
N ALA A 99 -0.50 6.45 -1.72
CA ALA A 99 0.91 6.22 -2.02
C ALA A 99 1.27 4.74 -2.15
N GLY A 100 0.89 3.92 -1.17
CA GLY A 100 1.17 2.48 -1.16
C GLY A 100 0.53 1.75 -2.33
N GLU A 101 -0.74 2.09 -2.63
CA GLU A 101 -1.48 1.51 -3.75
C GLU A 101 -0.88 1.92 -5.10
N ALA A 102 -0.49 3.18 -5.28
CA ALA A 102 0.18 3.63 -6.51
C ALA A 102 1.47 2.82 -6.77
N VAL A 103 2.25 2.54 -5.72
CA VAL A 103 3.46 1.69 -5.83
C VAL A 103 3.10 0.24 -6.15
N ALA A 104 2.12 -0.33 -5.47
CA ALA A 104 1.69 -1.72 -5.66
C ALA A 104 1.11 -1.97 -7.07
N LEU A 105 0.24 -1.09 -7.54
CA LEU A 105 -0.33 -1.13 -8.90
C LEU A 105 0.75 -1.00 -9.97
N THR A 106 1.71 -0.09 -9.79
CA THR A 106 2.83 0.04 -10.73
C THR A 106 3.67 -1.24 -10.79
N ALA A 107 3.89 -1.92 -9.66
CA ALA A 107 4.60 -3.20 -9.62
C ALA A 107 3.81 -4.33 -10.31
N LEU A 108 2.49 -4.40 -10.10
CA LEU A 108 1.59 -5.35 -10.77
C LEU A 108 1.58 -5.15 -12.29
N LEU A 109 1.50 -3.90 -12.77
CA LEU A 109 1.52 -3.58 -14.20
C LEU A 109 2.85 -3.97 -14.85
N ARG A 110 3.98 -3.76 -14.17
CA ARG A 110 5.30 -4.19 -14.64
C ARG A 110 5.51 -5.70 -14.64
N ALA A 111 4.75 -6.46 -13.85
CA ALA A 111 4.80 -7.92 -13.86
C ALA A 111 3.98 -8.55 -15.01
N ARG A 112 3.10 -7.78 -15.67
CA ARG A 112 2.24 -8.24 -16.78
C ARG A 112 2.91 -8.55 -18.14
N PRO A 113 4.07 -8.00 -18.56
CA PRO A 113 4.56 -8.15 -19.94
C PRO A 113 5.12 -9.54 -20.30
N LEU A 114 5.20 -10.49 -19.36
CA LEU A 114 5.65 -11.86 -19.64
C LEU A 114 4.55 -12.77 -20.21
N ARG A 115 3.26 -12.45 -20.00
CA ARG A 115 2.15 -13.30 -20.47
C ARG A 115 1.92 -13.20 -21.98
N SER A 116 2.24 -12.06 -22.59
CA SER A 116 2.16 -11.86 -24.05
C SER A 116 3.34 -12.49 -24.81
N ARG A 117 4.48 -12.76 -24.15
CA ARG A 117 5.61 -13.46 -24.77
C ARG A 117 5.45 -14.97 -24.77
N LEU A 118 4.90 -15.56 -23.71
CA LEU A 118 4.62 -17.00 -23.66
C LEU A 118 3.50 -17.42 -24.63
N ARG A 119 2.43 -16.62 -24.75
CA ARG A 119 1.36 -16.88 -25.73
C ARG A 119 1.82 -16.79 -27.19
N ARG A 120 2.84 -15.97 -27.50
CA ARG A 120 3.45 -15.91 -28.84
C ARG A 120 4.52 -16.98 -29.10
N GLY A 121 5.00 -17.64 -28.04
CA GLY A 121 5.97 -18.74 -28.14
C GLY A 121 5.31 -20.05 -28.58
N ASP A 122 4.12 -20.35 -28.04
CA ASP A 122 3.36 -21.56 -28.41
C ASP A 122 2.83 -21.52 -29.85
N GLU A 123 2.53 -20.33 -30.40
CA GLU A 123 2.07 -20.19 -31.79
C GLU A 123 3.19 -20.38 -32.83
N ARG A 124 4.47 -20.47 -32.42
CA ARG A 124 5.61 -20.68 -33.34
C ARG A 124 6.20 -22.10 -33.27
N GLY A 125 5.65 -22.97 -32.44
CA GLY A 125 6.21 -24.30 -32.13
C GLY A 125 5.57 -25.49 -32.84
N SER A 126 4.61 -25.31 -33.74
CA SER A 126 4.13 -26.39 -34.63
C SER A 126 4.68 -26.21 -36.04
N PRO A 127 5.86 -26.79 -36.36
CA PRO A 127 6.08 -27.22 -37.73
C PRO A 127 5.10 -28.39 -37.98
N SER A 128 4.08 -28.10 -38.78
CA SER A 128 3.34 -29.12 -39.49
C SER A 128 4.28 -29.83 -40.47
N ALA A 129 4.11 -31.15 -40.57
CA ALA A 129 4.74 -32.13 -41.46
C ALA A 129 5.96 -32.86 -40.89
#